data_AF-A0A960PJF7-F1
#
_entry.id   AF-A0A960PJF7-F1
#
_cell.length_a   1.000
_cell.length_b   1.000
_cell.length_c   1.000
_cell.angle_alpha   90.00
_cell.angle_beta   90.00
_cell.angle_gamma   90.00
#
_symmetry.space_group_name_H-M   'P 1'
#
loop_
_entity.id
_entity.type
_entity.pdbx_description
1 polymer ?
#
loop_
_entity_poly.entity_id
_entity_poly.type
_entity_poly.pdbx_seq_one_letter_code
_entity_poly.pdbx_strand_id
1 'polypeptide(L)' 'GMGYAEEYTVSRLFVDARVLSIFEGADEVLCVKVIARQLVGRHQAG' A
#
# COMPACT_ATOMS: atom_id res chain seq x y z
N GLY A 1 5.49 13.71 23.37
CA GLY A 1 5.36 12.70 22.31
C GLY A 1 4.82 13.39 21.07
N MET A 2 5.56 13.37 19.98
CA MET A 2 5.28 14.22 18.80
C MET A 2 4.27 13.60 17.80
N GLY A 3 3.75 12.40 18.09
CA GLY A 3 2.98 11.59 17.13
C GLY A 3 1.46 11.51 17.35
N TYR A 4 0.93 12.03 18.47
CA TYR A 4 -0.50 11.94 18.80
C TYR A 4 -1.16 13.29 19.09
N ALA A 5 -0.36 14.35 19.27
CA ALA A 5 -0.90 15.70 19.33
C ALA A 5 -1.28 16.15 17.91
N GLU A 6 -2.56 16.47 17.70
CA GLU A 6 -3.12 16.93 16.41
C GLU A 6 -2.45 18.19 15.86
N GLU A 7 -1.68 18.88 16.70
CA GLU A 7 -0.89 20.07 16.42
C GLU A 7 0.28 19.80 15.46
N TYR A 8 0.69 18.53 15.29
CA TYR A 8 1.79 18.15 14.41
C TYR A 8 1.28 17.45 13.14
N THR A 9 1.76 17.90 11.99
CA THR A 9 1.42 17.33 10.66
C THR A 9 1.65 15.83 10.57
N VAL A 10 2.60 15.29 11.33
CA VAL A 10 2.91 13.85 11.40
C VAL A 10 1.69 13.03 11.82
N SER A 11 0.85 13.53 12.73
CA SER A 11 -0.37 12.85 13.17
C SER A 11 -1.35 12.67 12.00
N ARG A 12 -1.57 13.75 11.23
CA ARG A 12 -2.48 13.72 10.09
C ARG A 12 -1.99 12.80 8.98
N LEU A 13 -0.71 12.90 8.62
CA LEU A 13 -0.10 12.04 7.59
C LEU A 13 -0.14 10.55 7.98
N PHE A 14 0.07 10.24 9.26
CA PHE A 14 0.00 8.86 9.75
C PHE A 14 -1.41 8.28 9.62
N VAL A 15 -2.45 9.06 9.93
CA VAL A 15 -3.84 8.62 9.76
C VAL A 15 -4.22 8.49 8.28
N ASP A 16 -3.85 9.47 7.45
CA ASP A 16 -4.16 9.46 6.02
C ASP A 16 -3.49 8.26 5.31
N ALA A 17 -2.26 7.89 5.70
CA ALA A 17 -1.53 6.77 5.10
C ALA A 17 -2.21 5.40 5.29
N ARG A 18 -3.05 5.23 6.32
CA ARG A 18 -3.75 3.95 6.59
C ARG A 18 -4.72 3.55 5.50
N VAL A 19 -5.17 4.51 4.70
CA VAL A 19 -6.04 4.30 3.55
C VAL A 19 -5.31 3.49 2.47
N LEU A 20 -3.98 3.64 2.35
CA LEU A 20 -3.25 3.12 1.21
C LEU A 20 -3.22 1.58 1.15
N SER A 21 -3.23 0.90 2.29
CA SER A 21 -3.17 -0.57 2.34
C SER A 21 -4.51 -1.26 2.03
N ILE A 22 -5.60 -0.49 1.84
CA ILE A 22 -6.94 -1.04 1.57
C ILE A 22 -7.59 -0.47 0.30
N PHE A 23 -7.13 0.69 -0.18
CA PHE A 23 -7.67 1.30 -1.40
C PHE A 23 -7.07 0.65 -2.65
N GLU A 24 -7.86 0.60 -3.73
CA GLU A 24 -7.48 -0.02 -5.02
C GLU A 24 -7.23 -1.54 -4.99
N GLY A 25 -7.54 -2.17 -3.85
CA GLY A 25 -7.33 -3.59 -3.57
C GLY A 25 -6.30 -3.75 -2.47
N ALA A 26 -6.66 -4.48 -1.41
CA ALA A 26 -5.74 -4.77 -0.31
C ALA A 26 -4.45 -5.41 -0.84
N ASP A 27 -3.35 -5.26 -0.08
CA ASP A 27 -2.01 -5.72 -0.46
C ASP A 27 -1.99 -7.16 -1.01
N GLU A 28 -2.76 -8.07 -0.43
CA GLU A 28 -2.86 -9.46 -0.87
C GLU A 28 -3.48 -9.59 -2.26
N VAL A 29 -4.50 -8.78 -2.56
CA VAL A 29 -5.16 -8.75 -3.87
C VAL A 29 -4.22 -8.20 -4.93
N LEU A 30 -3.50 -7.11 -4.64
CA LEU A 30 -2.52 -6.53 -5.56
C LEU A 30 -1.37 -7.51 -5.83
N CYS A 31 -0.87 -8.16 -4.78
CA CYS A 31 0.18 -9.17 -4.88
C CYS A 31 -0.20 -10.31 -5.83
N VAL A 32 -1.37 -10.91 -5.62
CA VAL A 32 -1.79 -12.08 -6.41
C VAL A 32 -2.27 -11.67 -7.81
N LYS A 33 -3.06 -10.60 -7.92
CA LYS A 33 -3.74 -10.25 -9.19
C LYS A 33 -2.92 -9.37 -10.11
N VAL A 34 -1.91 -8.65 -9.61
CA VAL A 34 -1.09 -7.77 -10.45
C VAL A 34 0.35 -8.25 -10.47
N ILE A 35 1.02 -8.28 -9.31
CA ILE A 35 2.46 -8.56 -9.23
C ILE A 35 2.76 -9.99 -9.71
N ALA A 36 2.11 -11.00 -9.14
CA ALA A 36 2.37 -12.40 -9.50
C ALA A 36 2.08 -12.68 -10.98
N ARG A 37 0.99 -12.13 -11.54
CA ARG A 37 0.67 -12.27 -12.97
C ARG A 37 1.73 -11.65 -13.87
N GLN A 38 2.23 -10.47 -13.53
CA GLN A 38 3.31 -9.82 -14.27
C GLN A 38 4.61 -10.61 -14.20
N LEU A 39 4.97 -11.14 -13.02
CA LEU A 39 6.18 -11.95 -12.86
C LEU A 39 6.13 -13.24 -13.69
N VAL A 40 5.00 -13.96 -13.65
CA VAL A 40 4.82 -15.18 -14.45
C VAL A 40 4.84 -14.87 -15.94
N GLY A 41 4.13 -13.82 -16.37
CA GLY A 41 4.12 -13.41 -17.78
C GLY A 41 5.51 -13.03 -18.30
N ARG A 42 6.32 -12.33 -17.49
CA ARG A 42 7.72 -12.01 -17.82
C ARG A 42 8.60 -13.24 -17.91
N HIS A 43 8.41 -14.21 -17.01
CA HIS A 43 9.18 -15.45 -17.03
C HIS A 43 8.87 -16.31 -18.28
N GLN A 44 7.62 -16.34 -18.74
CA GLN A 44 7.22 -17.10 -19.92
C GLN A 44 7.65 -16.47 -21.25
N ALA A 45 7.99 -15.18 -21.25
CA ALA A 45 8.35 -14.43 -22.46
C ALA A 45 9.86 -14.40 -22.77
N GLY A 46 10.69 -14.98 -21.90
CA GLY A 46 12.13 -15.17 -22.12
C GLY A 46 12.47 -16.64 -22.27
#